data_AF-A0A8B9KY42-F1
#
_entry.id   AF-A0A8B9KY42-F1
#
_cell.length_a   1.000
_cell.length_b   1.000
_cell.length_c   1.000
_cell.angle_alpha   90.00
_cell.angle_beta   90.00
_cell.angle_gamma   90.00
#
_symmetry.space_group_name_H-M   'P 1'
#
loop_
_entity.id
_entity.type
_entity.pdbx_description
1 polymer ?
#
loop_
_entity_poly.entity_id
_entity_poly.type
_entity_poly.pdbx_seq_one_letter_code
_entity_poly.pdbx_strand_id
1 'polypeptide(L)'
;MVGLVNVGYGVFILYLGSMIWSTCIWLGAVFFASGILCVIADKFPSPCMVNLAVLGNVLSFGLSINAIVVYSTDLAQLPRAFSCALPGDSYGYRYRYYGTTLIPTTIDDRVANCERYKHMLDFSLGGLDVMMILLGGLQLCLTFSSCLLGLKALCMKMKEEQTEDPELYKPLIKKALPSPVC
;
A
#
# COMPACT_ATOMS: atom_id res chain seq x y z
N MET A 1 -9.65 -6.20 6.04
CA MET A 1 -8.62 -6.16 7.10
C MET A 1 -7.44 -5.28 6.70
N VAL A 2 -6.79 -5.52 5.56
CA VAL A 2 -5.62 -4.74 5.07
C VAL A 2 -5.85 -3.22 5.09
N GLY A 3 -7.00 -2.74 4.58
CA GLY A 3 -7.31 -1.30 4.58
C GLY A 3 -7.37 -0.66 5.97
N LEU A 4 -7.98 -1.34 6.96
CA LEU A 4 -8.05 -0.85 8.35
C LEU A 4 -6.66 -0.75 8.99
N VAL A 5 -5.79 -1.74 8.76
CA VAL A 5 -4.43 -1.72 9.28
C VAL A 5 -3.64 -0.55 8.68
N ASN A 6 -3.78 -0.29 7.37
CA ASN A 6 -3.18 0.87 6.70
C ASN A 6 -3.64 2.21 7.29
N VAL A 7 -4.94 2.36 7.56
CA VAL A 7 -5.47 3.58 8.20
C VAL A 7 -4.92 3.73 9.62
N GLY A 8 -4.92 2.67 10.42
CA GLY A 8 -4.39 2.70 11.79
C GLY A 8 -2.90 3.06 11.83
N TYR A 9 -2.12 2.48 10.92
CA TYR A 9 -0.71 2.80 10.75
C TYR A 9 -0.50 4.26 10.31
N GLY A 10 -1.30 4.76 9.36
CA GLY A 10 -1.26 6.16 8.95
C GLY A 10 -1.55 7.13 10.10
N VAL A 11 -2.53 6.83 10.95
CA VAL A 11 -2.82 7.61 12.17
C VAL A 11 -1.65 7.54 13.16
N PHE A 12 -1.05 6.37 13.36
CA PHE A 12 0.12 6.23 14.24
C PHE A 12 1.30 7.08 13.77
N ILE A 13 1.61 7.07 12.48
CA ILE A 13 2.68 7.87 11.89
C ILE A 13 2.37 9.37 11.89
N LEU A 14 1.10 9.76 11.78
CA LEU A 14 0.68 11.15 11.96
C LEU A 14 1.08 11.69 13.35
N TYR A 15 0.90 10.90 14.40
CA TYR A 15 1.33 11.30 15.76
C TYR A 15 2.86 11.42 15.89
N LEU A 16 3.62 10.69 15.07
CA LEU A 16 5.07 10.78 15.00
C LEU A 16 5.57 11.93 14.10
N GLY A 17 4.67 12.65 13.41
CA GLY A 17 4.99 13.83 12.61
C GLY A 17 5.57 13.56 11.23
N SER A 18 5.53 12.31 10.73
CA SER A 18 6.00 11.99 9.38
C SER A 18 4.95 12.34 8.33
N MET A 19 5.38 12.84 7.17
CA MET A 19 4.51 13.29 6.07
C MET A 19 3.85 12.14 5.29
N ILE A 20 4.30 10.89 5.47
CA ILE A 20 3.78 9.71 4.75
C ILE A 20 2.39 9.29 5.25
N TRP A 21 1.97 9.79 6.42
CA TRP A 21 0.66 9.50 7.02
C TRP A 21 -0.52 9.65 6.05
N SER A 22 -0.51 10.71 5.23
CA SER A 22 -1.60 11.02 4.29
C SER A 22 -1.75 9.91 3.25
N THR A 23 -0.63 9.44 2.71
CA THR A 23 -0.57 8.35 1.74
C THR A 23 -1.08 7.05 2.36
N CYS A 24 -0.68 6.72 3.59
CA CYS A 24 -1.15 5.52 4.29
C CYS A 24 -2.66 5.52 4.51
N ILE A 25 -3.23 6.65 4.94
CA ILE A 25 -4.67 6.78 5.16
C ILE A 25 -5.43 6.67 3.84
N TRP A 26 -4.95 7.33 2.78
CA TRP A 26 -5.56 7.25 1.45
C TRP A 26 -5.54 5.84 0.88
N LEU A 27 -4.39 5.16 0.91
CA LEU A 27 -4.26 3.76 0.48
C LEU A 27 -5.19 2.85 1.27
N GLY A 28 -5.22 3.01 2.60
CA GLY A 28 -6.08 2.23 3.48
C GLY A 28 -7.56 2.42 3.20
N ALA A 29 -7.99 3.65 2.93
CA ALA A 29 -9.38 3.96 2.57
C ALA A 29 -9.80 3.27 1.27
N VAL A 30 -8.94 3.28 0.24
CA VAL A 30 -9.23 2.61 -1.04
C VAL A 30 -9.31 1.09 -0.85
N PHE A 31 -8.37 0.48 -0.13
CA PHE A 31 -8.40 -0.96 0.15
C PHE A 31 -9.61 -1.38 0.98
N PHE A 32 -10.03 -0.52 1.91
CA PHE A 32 -11.22 -0.75 2.71
C PHE A 32 -12.49 -0.68 1.85
N ALA A 33 -12.63 0.36 1.03
CA ALA A 33 -13.75 0.52 0.11
C ALA A 33 -13.82 -0.62 -0.92
N SER A 34 -12.70 -1.01 -1.53
CA SER A 34 -12.67 -2.12 -2.49
C SER A 34 -13.09 -3.44 -1.85
N GLY A 35 -12.67 -3.68 -0.60
CA GLY A 35 -13.10 -4.86 0.17
C GLY A 35 -14.61 -4.87 0.43
N ILE A 36 -15.20 -3.73 0.79
CA ILE A 36 -16.66 -3.60 0.96
C ILE A 36 -17.39 -3.87 -0.35
N LEU A 37 -16.91 -3.27 -1.46
CA LEU A 37 -17.51 -3.47 -2.78
C LEU A 37 -17.53 -4.95 -3.19
N CYS A 38 -16.45 -5.69 -2.91
CA CYS A 38 -16.40 -7.13 -3.18
C CYS A 38 -17.45 -7.91 -2.38
N VAL A 39 -17.60 -7.63 -1.07
CA VAL A 39 -18.60 -8.30 -0.22
C VAL A 39 -20.04 -8.00 -0.69
N ILE A 40 -20.30 -6.76 -1.10
CA ILE A 40 -21.63 -6.39 -1.61
C ILE A 40 -21.89 -7.06 -2.96
N ALA A 41 -20.90 -7.12 -3.85
CA ALA A 41 -21.04 -7.77 -5.15
C ALA A 41 -21.32 -9.28 -5.03
N ASP A 42 -20.73 -9.96 -4.04
CA ASP A 42 -21.03 -11.37 -3.75
C ASP A 42 -22.47 -11.57 -3.25
N LYS A 43 -22.96 -10.67 -2.39
CA LYS A 43 -24.31 -10.81 -1.80
C LYS A 43 -25.43 -10.35 -2.74
N PHE A 44 -25.15 -9.36 -3.59
CA PHE A 44 -26.08 -8.77 -4.54
C PHE A 44 -25.40 -8.61 -5.92
N PRO A 45 -25.37 -9.70 -6.73
CA PRO A 45 -24.65 -9.74 -8.00
C PRO A 45 -25.41 -8.99 -9.11
N SER A 46 -25.61 -7.69 -8.93
CA SER A 46 -26.07 -6.81 -9.99
C SER A 46 -24.90 -6.44 -10.91
N PRO A 47 -25.10 -6.28 -12.23
CA PRO A 47 -24.03 -5.94 -13.17
C PRO A 47 -23.23 -4.69 -12.79
N CYS A 48 -23.91 -3.68 -12.23
CA CYS A 48 -23.28 -2.45 -11.76
C CYS A 48 -22.30 -2.71 -10.59
N MET A 49 -22.73 -3.47 -9.59
CA MET A 49 -21.89 -3.79 -8.42
C MET A 49 -20.69 -4.65 -8.79
N VAL A 50 -20.86 -5.62 -9.70
CA VAL A 50 -19.76 -6.45 -10.20
C VAL A 50 -18.72 -5.59 -10.92
N ASN A 51 -19.14 -4.68 -11.80
CA ASN A 51 -18.22 -3.78 -12.50
C ASN A 51 -17.46 -2.86 -11.54
N LEU A 52 -18.14 -2.30 -10.53
CA LEU A 52 -17.49 -1.48 -9.50
C LEU A 52 -16.48 -2.28 -8.67
N ALA A 53 -16.77 -3.53 -8.32
CA ALA A 53 -15.85 -4.40 -7.62
C ALA A 53 -14.61 -4.73 -8.47
N VAL A 54 -14.79 -5.01 -9.76
CA VAL A 54 -13.66 -5.23 -10.70
C VAL A 54 -12.78 -3.99 -10.82
N LEU A 55 -13.37 -2.81 -11.02
CA LEU A 55 -12.63 -1.55 -11.07
C LEU A 55 -11.88 -1.29 -9.75
N GLY A 56 -12.53 -1.53 -8.61
CA GLY A 56 -11.91 -1.45 -7.29
C GLY A 56 -10.71 -2.37 -7.15
N ASN A 57 -10.78 -3.60 -7.68
CA ASN A 57 -9.66 -4.55 -7.63
C ASN A 57 -8.50 -4.15 -8.52
N VAL A 58 -8.76 -3.59 -9.71
CA VAL A 58 -7.71 -3.06 -10.59
C VAL A 58 -7.00 -1.86 -9.96
N LEU A 59 -7.76 -0.94 -9.37
CA LEU A 59 -7.19 0.20 -8.63
C LEU A 59 -6.36 -0.29 -7.44
N SER A 60 -6.90 -1.22 -6.65
CA SER A 60 -6.20 -1.79 -5.50
C SER A 60 -4.95 -2.57 -5.91
N PHE A 61 -4.91 -3.21 -7.09
CA PHE A 61 -3.71 -3.86 -7.60
C PHE A 61 -2.58 -2.84 -7.82
N GLY A 62 -2.84 -1.76 -8.56
CA GLY A 62 -1.85 -0.70 -8.80
C GLY A 62 -1.40 -0.01 -7.51
N LEU A 63 -2.35 0.26 -6.61
CA LEU A 63 -2.06 0.86 -5.31
C LEU A 63 -1.27 -0.07 -4.38
N SER A 64 -1.43 -1.39 -4.51
CA SER A 64 -0.63 -2.36 -3.72
C SER A 64 0.85 -2.32 -4.12
N ILE A 65 1.15 -2.15 -5.41
CA ILE A 65 2.53 -1.96 -5.89
C ILE A 65 3.10 -0.67 -5.30
N ASN A 66 2.35 0.44 -5.39
CA ASN A 66 2.77 1.73 -4.81
C ASN A 66 3.01 1.62 -3.30
N ALA A 67 2.13 0.92 -2.57
CA ALA A 67 2.28 0.70 -1.14
C ALA A 67 3.60 -0.03 -0.81
N ILE A 68 3.91 -1.11 -1.52
CA ILE A 68 5.17 -1.86 -1.34
C ILE A 68 6.38 -0.95 -1.55
N VAL A 69 6.38 -0.14 -2.61
CA VAL A 69 7.48 0.79 -2.92
C VAL A 69 7.65 1.85 -1.84
N VAL A 70 6.54 2.47 -1.40
CA VAL A 70 6.56 3.52 -0.37
C VAL A 70 7.09 2.95 0.95
N TYR A 71 6.57 1.82 1.43
CA TYR A 71 7.02 1.22 2.69
C TYR A 71 8.46 0.69 2.61
N SER A 72 8.89 0.18 1.45
CA SER A 72 10.30 -0.21 1.26
C SER A 72 11.24 1.00 1.32
N THR A 73 10.79 2.14 0.80
CA THR A 73 11.57 3.38 0.83
C THR A 73 11.64 3.95 2.24
N ASP A 74 10.52 3.94 2.98
CA ASP A 74 10.49 4.39 4.37
C ASP A 74 11.40 3.53 5.25
N LEU A 75 11.31 2.19 5.13
CA LEU A 75 12.17 1.25 5.83
C LEU A 75 13.67 1.51 5.56
N ALA A 76 14.04 1.86 4.32
CA ALA A 76 15.42 2.17 3.95
C ALA A 76 15.89 3.55 4.44
N GLN A 77 14.97 4.48 4.71
CA GLN A 77 15.26 5.84 5.17
C GLN A 77 15.17 5.97 6.70
N LEU A 78 14.45 5.08 7.36
CA LEU A 78 14.20 5.07 8.80
C LEU A 78 15.46 5.30 9.67
N PRO A 79 16.60 4.60 9.43
CA PRO A 79 17.79 4.80 10.25
C PRO A 79 18.39 6.21 10.16
N ARG A 80 18.07 6.96 9.10
CA ARG A 80 18.56 8.33 8.85
C ARG A 80 17.58 9.42 9.32
N ALA A 81 16.34 9.05 9.66
CA ALA A 81 15.29 10.01 9.98
C ALA A 81 15.48 10.67 11.36
N PHE A 82 16.06 9.94 12.31
CA PHE A 82 16.31 10.43 13.67
C PHE A 82 17.81 10.50 13.97
N SER A 83 18.30 11.68 14.36
CA SER A 83 19.67 11.92 14.80
C SER A 83 19.70 12.31 16.29
N CYS A 84 20.58 11.71 17.07
CA CYS A 84 20.81 12.05 18.48
C CYS A 84 21.91 13.12 18.69
N ALA A 85 22.32 13.81 17.62
CA ALA A 85 23.35 14.83 17.69
C ALA A 85 22.89 16.03 18.54
N LEU A 86 23.74 16.43 19.47
CA LEU A 86 23.57 17.63 20.29
C LEU A 86 23.67 18.90 19.43
N PRO A 87 23.06 20.02 19.86
CA PRO A 87 23.18 21.29 19.16
C PRO A 87 24.62 21.81 19.26
N GLY A 88 25.46 21.49 18.29
CA GLY A 88 26.85 21.94 18.24
C GLY A 88 27.67 21.46 17.04
N ASP A 89 27.41 20.26 16.53
CA ASP A 89 28.34 19.59 15.59
C ASP A 89 27.90 19.49 14.12
N SER A 90 26.85 20.19 13.70
CA SER A 90 26.64 20.37 12.27
C SER A 90 25.89 21.65 11.93
N TYR A 91 26.52 22.39 11.02
CA TYR A 91 26.01 23.57 10.35
C TYR A 91 24.55 23.38 9.89
N GLY A 92 23.67 24.20 10.46
CA GLY A 92 22.42 24.69 9.87
C GLY A 92 21.40 23.64 9.42
N TYR A 93 20.36 23.38 10.22
CA TYR A 93 19.01 23.92 9.95
C TYR A 93 18.08 23.63 11.14
N ARG A 94 17.57 24.75 11.69
CA ARG A 94 16.37 24.96 12.53
C ARG A 94 15.58 23.73 13.00
N TYR A 95 15.56 23.49 14.32
CA TYR A 95 14.36 23.61 15.16
C TYR A 95 14.81 23.90 16.61
N ARG A 96 14.47 25.11 17.09
CA ARG A 96 14.84 25.64 18.41
C ARG A 96 13.77 25.20 19.41
N TYR A 97 13.98 24.07 20.08
CA TYR A 97 13.26 23.75 21.32
C TYR A 97 14.15 24.13 22.50
N TYR A 98 13.58 24.91 23.42
CA TYR A 98 14.24 25.51 24.59
C TYR A 98 15.02 24.48 25.43
N GLY A 99 16.30 24.76 25.72
CA GLY A 99 17.12 23.96 26.63
C GLY A 99 18.27 24.78 27.20
N THR A 100 18.08 25.27 28.41
CA THR A 100 19.03 25.99 29.26
C THR A 100 20.32 25.20 29.54
N THR A 101 21.42 25.94 29.72
CA THR A 101 22.77 25.60 30.23
C THR A 101 22.90 24.23 30.92
N LEU A 102 23.77 23.33 30.42
CA LEU A 102 23.96 21.98 30.96
C LEU A 102 25.41 21.61 31.24
N ILE A 103 25.60 20.97 32.41
CA ILE A 103 26.84 20.45 32.98
C ILE A 103 27.30 19.20 32.21
N PRO A 104 28.61 19.04 31.91
CA PRO A 104 29.12 18.02 30.98
C PRO A 104 28.74 16.56 31.31
N THR A 105 28.55 16.19 32.58
CA THR A 105 28.15 14.82 32.97
C THR A 105 26.73 14.45 32.52
N THR A 106 25.83 15.42 32.35
CA THR A 106 24.43 15.18 31.95
C THR A 106 24.23 15.07 30.44
N ILE A 107 25.29 15.31 29.66
CA ILE A 107 25.24 15.31 28.20
C ILE A 107 25.36 13.88 27.68
N ASP A 108 26.33 13.11 28.19
CA ASP A 108 26.56 11.71 27.82
C ASP A 108 25.33 10.84 28.13
N ASP A 109 24.76 10.98 29.33
CA ASP A 109 23.55 10.23 29.75
C ASP A 109 22.34 10.52 28.84
N ARG A 110 22.24 11.73 28.30
CA ARG A 110 21.13 12.10 27.39
C ARG A 110 21.34 11.61 25.97
N VAL A 111 22.57 11.64 25.47
CA VAL A 111 22.87 11.04 24.16
C VAL A 111 22.65 9.54 24.22
N ALA A 112 23.15 8.87 25.26
CA ALA A 112 22.95 7.43 25.46
C ALA A 112 21.45 7.07 25.57
N ASN A 113 20.66 7.85 26.32
CA ASN A 113 19.21 7.64 26.37
C ASN A 113 18.55 7.89 25.00
N CYS A 114 18.95 8.93 24.27
CA CYS A 114 18.43 9.20 22.93
C CYS A 114 18.72 8.04 21.97
N GLU A 115 19.96 7.54 21.93
CA GLU A 115 20.35 6.42 21.08
C GLU A 115 19.53 5.17 21.40
N ARG A 116 19.29 4.92 22.69
CA ARG A 116 18.43 3.82 23.13
C ARG A 116 17.00 3.96 22.61
N TYR A 117 16.40 5.14 22.72
CA TYR A 117 15.05 5.40 22.19
C TYR A 117 15.02 5.31 20.67
N LYS A 118 16.02 5.86 19.99
CA LYS A 118 16.18 5.75 18.53
C LYS A 118 16.22 4.30 18.09
N HIS A 119 17.03 3.46 18.73
CA HIS A 119 17.10 2.03 18.41
C HIS A 119 15.76 1.31 18.61
N MET A 120 15.03 1.62 19.69
CA MET A 120 13.70 1.04 19.92
C MET A 120 12.69 1.49 18.87
N LEU A 121 12.73 2.76 18.47
CA LEU A 121 11.87 3.31 17.42
C LEU A 121 12.21 2.72 16.05
N ASP A 122 13.49 2.67 15.67
CA ASP A 122 13.95 2.11 14.40
C ASP A 122 13.55 0.63 14.29
N PHE A 123 13.68 -0.15 15.37
CA PHE A 123 13.24 -1.55 15.41
C PHE A 123 11.72 -1.67 15.29
N SER A 124 10.96 -0.85 16.04
CA SER A 124 9.50 -0.93 16.06
C SER A 124 8.86 -0.47 14.74
N LEU A 125 9.30 0.68 14.22
CA LEU A 125 8.82 1.23 12.95
C LEU A 125 9.26 0.36 11.77
N GLY A 126 10.51 -0.12 11.78
CA GLY A 126 10.99 -1.04 10.76
C GLY A 126 10.21 -2.36 10.75
N GLY A 127 9.87 -2.88 11.93
CA GLY A 127 8.97 -4.03 12.06
C GLY A 127 7.58 -3.76 11.47
N LEU A 128 7.01 -2.58 11.73
CA LEU A 128 5.72 -2.18 11.16
C LEU A 128 5.80 -2.03 9.64
N ASP A 129 6.83 -1.39 9.08
CA ASP A 129 7.03 -1.29 7.63
C ASP A 129 7.10 -2.65 6.95
N VAL A 130 7.85 -3.59 7.52
CA VAL A 130 7.93 -4.97 7.01
C VAL A 130 6.54 -5.62 7.01
N MET A 131 5.77 -5.46 8.08
CA MET A 131 4.39 -5.97 8.14
C MET A 131 3.50 -5.32 7.08
N MET A 132 3.64 -4.01 6.84
CA MET A 132 2.91 -3.29 5.81
C MET A 132 3.28 -3.75 4.40
N ILE A 133 4.55 -4.04 4.13
CA ILE A 133 5.01 -4.62 2.87
C ILE A 133 4.38 -6.00 2.66
N LEU A 134 4.36 -6.85 3.69
CA LEU A 134 3.73 -8.18 3.61
C LEU A 134 2.22 -8.07 3.33
N LEU A 135 1.53 -7.13 3.98
CA LEU A 135 0.12 -6.86 3.72
C LEU A 135 -0.13 -6.31 2.31
N GLY A 136 0.75 -5.46 1.79
CA GLY A 136 0.73 -4.99 0.41
C GLY A 136 0.91 -6.14 -0.59
N GLY A 137 1.85 -7.05 -0.32
CA GLY A 137 2.03 -8.28 -1.09
C GLY A 137 0.79 -9.17 -1.08
N LEU A 138 0.16 -9.36 0.09
CA LEU A 138 -1.09 -10.11 0.21
C LEU A 138 -2.21 -9.46 -0.60
N GLN A 139 -2.39 -8.15 -0.52
CA GLN A 139 -3.40 -7.41 -1.28
C GLN A 139 -3.15 -7.51 -2.79
N LEU A 140 -1.89 -7.45 -3.22
CA LEU A 140 -1.49 -7.65 -4.61
C LEU A 140 -1.87 -9.05 -5.10
N CYS A 141 -1.56 -10.09 -4.33
CA CYS A 141 -1.93 -11.47 -4.66
C CYS A 141 -3.44 -11.67 -4.76
N LEU A 142 -4.21 -11.10 -3.83
CA LEU A 142 -5.68 -11.19 -3.82
C LEU A 142 -6.30 -10.50 -5.05
N THR A 143 -5.86 -9.28 -5.34
CA THR A 143 -6.36 -8.49 -6.47
C THR A 143 -5.94 -9.08 -7.82
N PHE A 144 -4.71 -9.60 -7.93
CA PHE A 144 -4.24 -10.31 -9.10
C PHE A 144 -5.07 -11.57 -9.39
N SER A 145 -5.30 -12.39 -8.36
CA SER A 145 -6.10 -13.62 -8.48
C SER A 145 -7.54 -13.31 -8.89
N SER A 146 -8.14 -12.27 -8.32
CA SER A 146 -9.48 -11.81 -8.70
C SER A 146 -9.54 -11.32 -10.15
N CYS A 147 -8.53 -10.56 -10.62
CA CYS A 147 -8.46 -10.14 -12.02
C CYS A 147 -8.36 -11.33 -12.98
N LEU A 148 -7.56 -12.35 -12.64
CA LEU A 148 -7.44 -13.58 -13.44
C LEU A 148 -8.77 -14.35 -13.52
N LEU A 149 -9.49 -14.47 -12.40
CA LEU A 149 -10.80 -15.13 -12.37
C LEU A 149 -11.85 -14.33 -13.16
N GLY A 150 -11.87 -13.00 -13.00
CA GLY A 150 -12.75 -12.12 -13.77
C GLY A 150 -12.49 -12.20 -15.27
N LEU A 151 -11.22 -12.22 -15.70
CA LEU A 151 -10.85 -12.39 -17.09
C LEU A 151 -11.29 -13.76 -17.64
N LYS A 152 -11.05 -14.84 -16.88
CA LYS A 152 -11.49 -16.19 -17.27
C LYS A 152 -13.01 -16.28 -17.42
N ALA A 153 -13.77 -15.68 -16.51
CA ALA A 153 -15.23 -15.65 -16.59
C ALA A 153 -15.72 -14.89 -17.83
N LEU A 154 -15.11 -13.73 -18.13
CA LEU A 154 -15.42 -12.96 -19.34
C LEU A 154 -15.08 -13.73 -20.63
N CYS A 155 -13.95 -14.42 -20.67
CA CYS A 155 -13.55 -15.25 -21.81
C CYS A 155 -14.50 -16.44 -22.03
N MET A 156 -14.98 -17.09 -20.96
CA MET A 156 -15.98 -18.16 -21.07
C MET A 156 -17.31 -17.63 -21.60
N LYS A 157 -17.74 -16.46 -21.11
CA LYS A 157 -18.96 -15.82 -21.59
C LYS A 157 -18.91 -15.44 -23.08
N MET A 158 -17.76 -14.92 -23.55
CA MET A 158 -17.56 -14.65 -24.99
C MET A 158 -17.58 -15.93 -25.85
N LYS A 159 -17.11 -17.05 -25.32
CA LYS A 159 -17.19 -18.35 -26.03
C LYS A 159 -18.63 -18.84 -26.12
N GLU A 160 -19.41 -18.75 -25.03
CA GLU A 160 -20.83 -19.12 -25.01
C GLU A 160 -21.66 -18.25 -25.98
N GLU A 161 -21.48 -16.92 -25.94
CA GLU A 161 -22.14 -15.98 -26.85
C GLU A 161 -21.77 -16.19 -28.33
N GLN A 162 -20.57 -16.73 -28.64
CA GLN A 162 -20.19 -17.12 -30.01
C GLN A 162 -20.82 -18.44 -30.49
N THR A 163 -21.23 -19.33 -29.57
CA THR A 163 -21.88 -20.61 -29.92
C THR A 163 -23.39 -20.49 -30.12
N GLU A 164 -24.05 -19.49 -29.54
CA GLU A 164 -25.51 -19.33 -29.63
C GLU A 164 -26.00 -18.61 -30.89
N ASP A 165 -25.13 -18.01 -31.72
CA ASP A 165 -25.52 -17.41 -33.00
C ASP A 165 -24.64 -17.91 -34.18
N PRO A 166 -24.90 -19.11 -34.73
CA PRO A 166 -24.02 -19.76 -35.68
C PRO A 166 -24.24 -19.38 -37.17
N GLU A 167 -24.92 -18.28 -37.51
CA GLU A 167 -25.17 -17.95 -38.93
C GLU A 167 -24.66 -16.59 -39.45
N LEU A 168 -24.02 -15.73 -38.64
CA LEU A 168 -23.61 -14.40 -39.14
C LEU A 168 -22.16 -13.97 -38.87
N TYR A 169 -21.21 -14.91 -38.71
CA TYR A 169 -19.79 -14.54 -38.61
C TYR A 169 -18.81 -15.49 -39.32
N LYS A 170 -19.13 -15.86 -40.56
CA LYS A 170 -18.13 -16.24 -41.57
C LYS A 170 -18.13 -15.13 -42.62
N PRO A 171 -17.09 -14.26 -42.77
CA PRO A 171 -15.68 -14.65 -42.87
C PRO A 171 -14.67 -13.50 -42.54
N LEU A 172 -14.43 -13.13 -41.27
CA LEU A 172 -13.43 -12.07 -40.94
C LEU A 172 -12.21 -12.55 -40.14
N ILE A 173 -12.15 -13.84 -39.79
CA ILE A 173 -11.09 -14.43 -38.93
C ILE A 173 -9.72 -14.53 -39.63
N LYS A 174 -9.56 -14.13 -40.90
CA LYS A 174 -8.34 -14.49 -41.65
C LYS A 174 -7.16 -13.51 -41.59
N LYS A 175 -7.29 -12.26 -41.11
CA LYS A 175 -6.14 -11.34 -41.09
C LYS A 175 -6.26 -10.24 -40.04
N ALA A 176 -5.68 -10.44 -38.85
CA ALA A 176 -4.64 -9.56 -38.29
C ALA A 176 -4.40 -9.81 -36.79
N LEU A 177 -3.12 -10.02 -36.50
CA LEU A 177 -2.43 -10.08 -35.21
C LEU A 177 -2.46 -11.39 -34.39
N PRO A 178 -1.28 -11.77 -33.84
CA PRO A 178 -1.05 -13.06 -33.23
C PRO A 178 -1.70 -13.13 -31.85
N SER A 179 -2.28 -14.30 -31.59
CA SER A 179 -2.86 -14.73 -30.33
C SER A 179 -2.01 -14.37 -29.11
N PRO A 180 -2.59 -13.78 -28.04
CA PRO A 180 -2.22 -14.23 -26.72
C PRO A 180 -2.73 -15.66 -26.56
N VAL A 181 -1.85 -16.54 -26.07
CA VAL A 181 -2.17 -17.94 -25.77
C VAL A 181 -3.32 -17.95 -24.75
N CYS A 182 -4.48 -18.42 -25.21
CA CYS A 182 -5.58 -18.95 -24.42
C CYS A 182 -5.64 -20.46 -24.66
#